data_AF-A0A2G9YJW2-F1
#
_entry.id   AF-A0A2G9YJW2-F1
#
_cell.length_a   1.000
_cell.length_b   1.000
_cell.length_c   1.000
_cell.angle_alpha   90.00
_cell.angle_beta   90.00
_cell.angle_gamma   90.00
#
_symmetry.space_group_name_H-M   'P 1'
#
loop_
_entity.id
_entity.type
_entity.pdbx_description
1 polymer ?
#
loop_
_entity_poly.entity_id
_entity_poly.type
_entity_poly.pdbx_seq_one_letter_code
_entity_poly.pdbx_strand_id
1 'polypeptide(L)'
;MKSNSKKKQDVLEWIKLSDYDLEAARAMQRAGKYLYVLFCCQQAVEKRLKAVVINTTGEFPPKTHDLIRLIELAKIDLTARQQLFLRKLTAYYIETRYPEEVRELSKKVTKILASVYLKDSEEVIKCIDQLLK
;
A
#
# COMPACT_ATOMS: atom_id res chain seq x y z
N MET A 1 2.53 28.72 12.88
CA MET A 1 2.80 28.57 11.44
C MET A 1 3.81 27.45 11.09
N LYS A 2 4.83 27.13 11.92
CA LYS A 2 5.81 26.06 11.64
C LYS A 2 5.22 24.62 11.57
N SER A 3 4.17 24.33 12.34
CA SER A 3 3.56 22.99 12.42
C SER A 3 2.85 22.54 11.13
N ASN A 4 2.15 23.45 10.43
CA ASN A 4 1.39 23.09 9.22
C ASN A 4 2.30 22.81 8.00
N SER A 5 3.44 23.49 7.94
CA SER A 5 4.46 23.25 6.89
C SER A 5 5.15 21.90 7.04
N LYS A 6 5.43 21.47 8.27
CA LYS A 6 6.04 20.17 8.54
C LYS A 6 5.09 19.03 8.20
N LYS A 7 3.83 19.11 8.66
CA LYS A 7 2.79 18.13 8.32
C LYS A 7 2.65 17.93 6.80
N LYS A 8 2.59 19.02 6.04
CA LYS A 8 2.48 18.95 4.57
C LYS A 8 3.71 18.28 3.95
N GLN A 9 4.90 18.56 4.46
CA GLN A 9 6.13 17.92 4.01
C GLN A 9 6.12 16.42 4.30
N ASP A 10 5.76 16.01 5.52
CA ASP A 10 5.69 14.60 5.92
C ASP A 10 4.70 13.83 5.01
N VAL A 11 3.50 14.39 4.76
CA VAL A 11 2.51 13.81 3.83
C VAL A 11 3.09 13.62 2.43
N LEU A 12 3.79 14.63 1.90
CA LEU A 12 4.40 14.56 0.55
C LEU A 12 5.51 13.50 0.47
N GLU A 13 6.27 13.29 1.54
CA GLU A 13 7.31 12.25 1.58
C GLU A 13 6.70 10.85 1.51
N TRP A 14 5.63 10.59 2.26
CA TRP A 14 4.91 9.31 2.20
C TRP A 14 4.28 9.07 0.82
N ILE A 15 3.73 10.11 0.18
CA ILE A 15 3.21 10.03 -1.19
C ILE A 15 4.31 9.66 -2.17
N LYS A 16 5.47 10.32 -2.12
CA LYS A 16 6.61 10.01 -3.00
C LYS A 16 7.11 8.58 -2.84
N LEU A 17 7.17 8.08 -1.60
CA LEU A 17 7.55 6.69 -1.34
C LEU A 17 6.50 5.71 -1.91
N SER A 18 5.21 6.03 -1.78
CA SER A 18 4.10 5.26 -2.36
C SER A 18 4.19 5.20 -3.89
N ASP A 19 4.44 6.34 -4.54
CA ASP A 19 4.58 6.43 -6.00
C ASP A 19 5.77 5.60 -6.50
N TYR A 20 6.90 5.68 -5.80
CA TYR A 20 8.09 4.90 -6.11
C TYR A 20 7.83 3.39 -6.04
N ASP A 21 7.12 2.90 -5.02
CA ASP A 21 6.79 1.48 -4.93
C ASP A 21 5.82 1.04 -6.02
N LEU A 22 4.89 1.91 -6.43
CA LEU A 22 3.97 1.61 -7.52
C LEU A 22 4.71 1.51 -8.85
N GLU A 23 5.69 2.38 -9.09
CA GLU A 23 6.59 2.27 -10.23
C GLU A 23 7.41 0.97 -10.18
N ALA A 24 7.94 0.62 -9.00
CA ALA A 24 8.64 -0.65 -8.79
C ALA A 24 7.72 -1.85 -9.06
N ALA A 25 6.46 -1.83 -8.65
CA ALA A 25 5.48 -2.87 -8.94
C ALA A 25 5.30 -3.05 -10.46
N ARG A 26 5.18 -1.95 -11.21
CA ARG A 26 5.10 -1.99 -12.69
C ARG A 26 6.39 -2.56 -13.31
N ALA A 27 7.56 -2.23 -12.77
CA ALA A 27 8.83 -2.78 -13.23
C ALA A 27 8.94 -4.29 -12.96
N MET A 28 8.55 -4.75 -11.77
CA MET A 28 8.53 -6.17 -11.40
C MET A 28 7.55 -6.97 -12.26
N GLN A 29 6.41 -6.37 -12.64
CA GLN A 29 5.45 -6.99 -13.54
C GLN A 29 6.06 -7.24 -14.93
N ARG A 30 6.80 -6.28 -15.47
CA ARG A 30 7.54 -6.44 -16.75
C ARG A 30 8.65 -7.50 -16.64
N ALA A 31 9.31 -7.57 -15.50
CA ALA A 31 10.39 -8.54 -15.23
C ALA A 31 9.88 -9.96 -14.89
N GLY A 32 8.56 -10.19 -14.85
CA GLY A 32 7.97 -11.48 -14.49
C GLY A 32 8.15 -11.86 -13.01
N LYS A 33 8.44 -10.89 -12.14
CA LYS A 33 8.67 -11.10 -10.70
C LYS A 33 7.37 -10.89 -9.91
N TYR A 34 6.39 -11.74 -10.16
CA TYR A 34 5.00 -11.50 -9.73
C TYR A 34 4.81 -11.42 -8.21
N LEU A 35 5.53 -12.21 -7.42
CA LEU A 35 5.46 -12.08 -5.95
C LEU A 35 5.90 -10.69 -5.48
N TYR A 36 6.94 -10.13 -6.11
CA TYR A 36 7.42 -8.78 -5.82
C TYR A 36 6.47 -7.70 -6.30
N VAL A 37 5.65 -7.95 -7.34
CA VAL A 37 4.56 -7.04 -7.71
C VAL A 37 3.60 -6.87 -6.54
N LEU A 38 3.15 -7.96 -5.93
CA LEU A 38 2.21 -7.92 -4.80
C LEU A 38 2.84 -7.26 -3.57
N PHE A 39 4.11 -7.53 -3.29
CA PHE A 39 4.86 -6.86 -2.22
C PHE A 39 4.92 -5.34 -2.43
N CYS A 40 5.35 -4.90 -3.62
CA CYS A 40 5.41 -3.48 -3.95
C CYS A 40 4.02 -2.82 -3.92
N CYS A 41 2.97 -3.53 -4.35
CA CYS A 41 1.58 -3.06 -4.25
C CYS A 41 1.15 -2.87 -2.78
N GLN A 42 1.51 -3.79 -1.89
CA GLN A 42 1.24 -3.68 -0.46
C GLN A 42 1.94 -2.44 0.12
N GLN A 43 3.23 -2.26 -0.19
CA GLN A 43 4.01 -1.11 0.28
C GLN A 43 3.44 0.22 -0.24
N ALA A 44 3.10 0.29 -1.53
CA ALA A 44 2.53 1.48 -2.14
C ALA A 44 1.23 1.91 -1.44
N VAL A 45 0.32 0.96 -1.20
CA VAL A 45 -0.96 1.23 -0.53
C VAL A 45 -0.74 1.60 0.94
N GLU A 46 0.14 0.89 1.66
CA GLU A 46 0.48 1.17 3.05
C GLU A 46 0.98 2.61 3.23
N LYS A 47 1.95 3.02 2.41
CA LYS A 47 2.53 4.37 2.46
C LYS A 47 1.52 5.44 2.10
N ARG A 48 0.61 5.16 1.15
CA ARG A 48 -0.47 6.09 0.83
C ARG A 48 -1.43 6.29 2.00
N LEU A 49 -1.85 5.19 2.65
CA LEU A 49 -2.70 5.26 3.82
C LEU A 49 -2.01 5.99 4.98
N LYS A 50 -0.71 5.76 5.18
CA LYS A 50 0.10 6.49 6.16
C LYS A 50 0.14 8.00 5.89
N ALA A 51 0.21 8.41 4.63
CA ALA A 51 0.07 9.82 4.26
C ALA A 51 -1.31 10.38 4.68
N VAL A 52 -2.39 9.62 4.46
CA VAL A 52 -3.73 10.05 4.89
C VAL A 52 -3.88 10.13 6.38
N VAL A 53 -3.34 9.16 7.15
CA VAL A 53 -3.33 9.21 8.62
C VAL A 53 -2.71 10.53 9.08
N ILE A 54 -1.52 10.89 8.58
CA ILE A 54 -0.89 12.17 8.94
C ILE A 54 -1.79 13.34 8.53
N ASN A 55 -2.38 13.30 7.33
CA ASN A 55 -3.24 14.36 6.83
C ASN A 55 -4.49 14.57 7.71
N THR A 56 -5.10 13.49 8.21
CA THR A 56 -6.36 13.56 8.96
C THR A 56 -6.13 13.74 10.46
N THR A 57 -5.12 13.10 11.05
CA THR A 57 -4.88 13.15 12.50
C THR A 57 -3.82 14.17 12.91
N GLY A 58 -2.89 14.51 12.01
CA GLY A 58 -1.71 15.31 12.34
C GLY A 58 -0.63 14.54 13.13
N GLU A 59 -0.83 13.25 13.38
CA GLU A 59 0.09 12.39 14.12
C GLU A 59 0.87 11.47 13.18
N PHE A 60 2.03 11.01 13.65
CA PHE A 60 2.83 10.06 12.89
C PHE A 60 2.16 8.67 12.91
N PRO A 61 2.07 7.98 11.77
CA PRO A 61 1.34 6.72 11.69
C PRO A 61 2.07 5.62 12.49
N PRO A 62 1.33 4.64 13.04
CA PRO A 62 1.95 3.55 13.78
C PRO A 62 2.80 2.67 12.85
N LYS A 63 3.77 1.98 13.47
CA LYS A 63 4.57 0.95 12.81
C LYS A 63 3.75 -0.34 12.66
N THR A 64 2.81 -0.32 11.73
CA THR A 64 1.98 -1.47 11.33
C THR A 64 2.00 -1.62 9.81
N HIS A 65 1.78 -2.85 9.37
CA HIS A 65 1.62 -3.27 7.98
C HIS A 65 0.19 -3.70 7.65
N ASP A 66 -0.69 -3.69 8.66
CA ASP A 66 -2.09 -4.00 8.48
C ASP A 66 -2.83 -2.82 7.84
N LEU A 67 -3.19 -3.00 6.58
CA LEU A 67 -3.90 -2.00 5.79
C LEU A 67 -5.31 -1.72 6.33
N ILE A 68 -5.96 -2.70 6.99
CA ILE A 68 -7.27 -2.49 7.63
C ILE A 68 -7.13 -1.58 8.83
N ARG A 69 -6.11 -1.81 9.65
CA ARG A 69 -5.83 -0.91 10.77
C ARG A 69 -5.56 0.51 10.32
N LEU A 70 -4.87 0.69 9.18
CA LEU A 70 -4.58 2.01 8.64
C LEU A 70 -5.81 2.75 8.11
N ILE A 71 -6.75 2.08 7.42
CA ILE A 71 -8.00 2.73 6.98
C ILE A 71 -8.88 3.16 8.16
N GLU A 72 -8.91 2.36 9.25
CA GLU A 72 -9.62 2.72 10.49
C GLU A 72 -9.04 3.99 11.12
N LEU A 73 -7.71 4.07 11.24
CA LEU A 73 -7.02 5.23 11.79
C LEU A 73 -7.19 6.47 10.91
N ALA A 74 -7.16 6.29 9.59
CA ALA A 74 -7.36 7.35 8.63
C ALA A 74 -8.83 7.79 8.54
N LYS A 75 -9.77 7.06 9.17
CA LYS A 75 -11.22 7.27 9.11
C LYS A 75 -11.75 7.27 7.67
N ILE A 76 -11.20 6.38 6.84
CA ILE A 76 -11.60 6.23 5.44
C ILE A 76 -12.67 5.15 5.36
N ASP A 77 -13.80 5.47 4.74
CA ASP A 77 -14.80 4.48 4.38
C ASP A 77 -14.55 3.97 2.96
N LEU A 78 -14.07 2.72 2.85
CA LEU A 78 -13.90 2.02 1.58
C LEU A 78 -14.99 0.98 1.42
N THR A 79 -15.35 0.67 0.18
CA THR A 79 -16.34 -0.38 -0.12
C THR A 79 -15.91 -1.73 0.45
N ALA A 80 -16.88 -2.61 0.74
CA ALA A 80 -16.59 -3.97 1.24
C ALA A 80 -15.63 -4.75 0.33
N ARG A 81 -15.72 -4.54 -0.99
CA ARG A 81 -14.79 -5.12 -1.97
C ARG A 81 -13.36 -4.62 -1.77
N GLN A 82 -13.17 -3.32 -1.61
CA GLN A 82 -11.86 -2.72 -1.38
C GLN A 82 -11.28 -3.15 -0.04
N GLN A 83 -12.08 -3.19 1.02
CA GLN A 83 -11.64 -3.70 2.33
C GLN A 83 -11.21 -5.18 2.24
N LEU A 84 -11.97 -6.02 1.55
CA LEU A 84 -11.59 -7.42 1.32
C LEU A 84 -10.27 -7.53 0.54
N PHE A 85 -10.09 -6.69 -0.48
CA PHE A 85 -8.83 -6.60 -1.21
C PHE A 85 -7.67 -6.20 -0.29
N LEU A 86 -7.82 -5.16 0.53
CA LEU A 86 -6.80 -4.73 1.48
C LEU A 86 -6.41 -5.84 2.46
N ARG A 87 -7.37 -6.60 3.00
CA ARG A 87 -7.08 -7.78 3.85
C ARG A 87 -6.19 -8.80 3.14
N LYS A 88 -6.50 -9.08 1.87
CA LYS A 88 -5.70 -10.01 1.06
C LYS A 88 -4.32 -9.43 0.75
N LEU A 89 -4.23 -8.13 0.47
CA LEU A 89 -2.98 -7.46 0.15
C LEU A 89 -2.04 -7.40 1.35
N THR A 90 -2.56 -7.21 2.57
CA THR A 90 -1.78 -7.28 3.83
C THR A 90 -0.97 -8.58 3.94
N ALA A 91 -1.50 -9.72 3.49
CA ALA A 91 -0.80 -11.01 3.54
C ALA A 91 0.44 -11.07 2.64
N TYR A 92 0.60 -10.11 1.72
CA TYR A 92 1.78 -9.96 0.86
C TYR A 92 2.73 -8.88 1.37
N TYR A 93 2.57 -8.43 2.62
CA TYR A 93 3.70 -7.86 3.34
C TYR A 93 4.69 -8.99 3.61
N ILE A 94 5.74 -9.04 2.80
CA ILE A 94 6.76 -10.08 2.84
C ILE A 94 7.82 -9.64 3.85
N GLU A 95 7.58 -9.90 5.13
CA GLU A 95 8.56 -9.71 6.21
C GLU A 95 9.47 -10.94 6.31
N THR A 96 10.12 -11.33 5.22
CA THR A 96 10.72 -12.67 5.16
C THR A 96 11.93 -12.83 6.05
N ARG A 97 11.80 -13.74 7.01
CA ARG A 97 12.92 -14.44 7.66
C ARG A 97 13.13 -15.86 7.10
N TYR A 98 12.18 -16.46 6.39
CA TYR A 98 12.25 -17.88 5.96
C TYR A 98 11.99 -18.13 4.46
N PRO A 99 12.92 -18.82 3.75
CA PRO A 99 12.76 -19.14 2.33
C PRO A 99 11.57 -20.04 1.96
N GLU A 100 11.04 -20.83 2.90
CA GLU A 100 9.91 -21.72 2.64
C GLU A 100 8.61 -20.96 2.36
N GLU A 101 8.30 -19.97 3.20
CA GLU A 101 7.11 -19.13 3.04
C GLU A 101 7.13 -18.39 1.69
N VAL A 102 8.30 -17.90 1.28
CA VAL A 102 8.50 -17.27 -0.03
C VAL A 102 8.17 -18.23 -1.16
N ARG A 103 8.62 -19.49 -1.07
CA ARG A 103 8.33 -20.50 -2.08
C ARG A 103 6.84 -20.80 -2.15
N GLU A 104 6.18 -20.97 -1.01
CA GLU A 104 4.74 -21.26 -0.97
C GLU A 104 3.89 -20.10 -1.49
N LEU A 105 4.24 -18.86 -1.16
CA LEU A 105 3.58 -17.69 -1.72
C LEU A 105 3.84 -17.59 -3.23
N SER A 106 5.08 -17.78 -3.68
CA SER A 106 5.45 -17.71 -5.10
C SER A 106 4.64 -18.69 -5.96
N LYS A 107 4.39 -19.91 -5.47
CA LYS A 107 3.58 -20.92 -6.17
C LYS A 107 2.14 -20.47 -6.42
N LYS A 108 1.58 -19.66 -5.51
CA LYS A 108 0.19 -19.18 -5.58
C LYS A 108 0.04 -17.93 -6.46
N VAL A 109 1.14 -17.22 -6.75
CA VAL A 109 1.10 -15.94 -7.45
C VAL A 109 1.34 -16.14 -8.95
N THR A 110 0.29 -15.86 -9.74
CA THR A 110 0.34 -15.91 -11.21
C THR A 110 0.49 -14.51 -11.82
N LYS A 111 0.85 -14.45 -13.11
CA LYS A 111 0.87 -13.19 -13.89
C LYS A 111 -0.48 -12.47 -13.86
N ILE A 112 -1.57 -13.23 -13.96
CA ILE A 112 -2.94 -12.70 -13.96
C ILE A 112 -3.25 -12.12 -12.58
N LEU A 113 -2.96 -12.87 -11.51
CA LEU A 113 -3.16 -12.39 -10.14
C LEU A 113 -2.39 -11.09 -9.88
N ALA A 114 -1.11 -11.03 -10.27
CA ALA A 114 -0.30 -9.83 -10.12
C ALA A 114 -0.82 -8.63 -10.91
N SER A 115 -1.34 -8.85 -12.12
CA SER A 115 -1.96 -7.79 -12.92
C SER A 115 -3.25 -7.27 -12.26
N VAL A 116 -4.06 -8.16 -11.70
CA VAL A 116 -5.29 -7.80 -10.96
C VAL A 116 -4.93 -7.00 -9.70
N TYR A 117 -3.97 -7.47 -8.91
CA TYR A 117 -3.57 -6.80 -7.67
C TYR A 117 -2.96 -5.43 -7.93
N LEU A 118 -2.13 -5.30 -8.97
CA LEU A 118 -1.59 -4.01 -9.38
C LEU A 118 -2.71 -3.02 -9.75
N LYS A 119 -3.68 -3.47 -10.55
CA LYS A 119 -4.83 -2.64 -10.95
C LYS A 119 -5.70 -2.25 -9.74
N ASP A 120 -6.03 -3.19 -8.87
CA ASP A 120 -6.85 -2.95 -7.69
C ASP A 120 -6.12 -2.01 -6.70
N SER A 121 -4.80 -2.12 -6.56
CA SER A 121 -3.96 -1.18 -5.80
C SER A 121 -3.98 0.23 -6.38
N GLU A 122 -3.87 0.38 -7.70
CA GLU A 122 -3.97 1.67 -8.39
C GLU A 122 -5.36 2.31 -8.18
N GLU A 123 -6.43 1.52 -8.27
CA GLU A 123 -7.80 1.97 -8.03
C GLU A 123 -7.98 2.45 -6.58
N VAL A 124 -7.51 1.68 -5.61
CA VAL A 124 -7.58 2.05 -4.19
C VAL A 124 -6.77 3.30 -3.90
N ILE A 125 -5.53 3.42 -4.41
CA ILE A 125 -4.71 4.64 -4.24
C ILE A 125 -5.45 5.85 -4.81
N LYS A 126 -6.06 5.72 -6.00
CA LYS A 126 -6.84 6.81 -6.59
C LYS A 126 -8.04 7.21 -5.73
N CYS A 127 -8.74 6.26 -5.11
CA CYS A 127 -9.81 6.55 -4.15
C CYS A 127 -9.28 7.28 -2.91
N ILE A 128 -8.14 6.84 -2.37
CA ILE A 128 -7.50 7.44 -1.20
C ILE A 128 -7.04 8.87 -1.51
N ASP A 129 -6.48 9.12 -2.70
CA ASP A 129 -6.01 10.45 -3.12
C ASP A 129 -7.13 11.50 -3.20
N GLN A 130 -8.38 11.08 -3.43
CA GLN A 130 -9.52 12.00 -3.38
C GLN A 130 -9.75 12.60 -1.99
N LEU A 131 -9.23 11.95 -0.95
CA LEU A 131 -9.34 12.35 0.46
C LEU A 131 -8.16 13.19 0.95
N LEU A 132 -7.12 13.35 0.11
CA LEU A 132 -5.95 14.19 0.38
C LEU A 132 -6.08 15.61 -0.20
N LYS A 133 -7.22 15.92 -0.83
CA LYS A 133 -7.57 17.26 -1.31
C LYS A 133 -8.06 18.14 -0.17
#